data_AF-A0ABD6E7X7-F1
#
_entry.id   AF-A0ABD6E7X7-F1
#
_cell.length_a   1.000
_cell.length_b   1.000
_cell.length_c   1.000
_cell.angle_alpha   90.00
_cell.angle_beta   90.00
_cell.angle_gamma   90.00
#
_symmetry.space_group_name_H-M   'P 1'
#
loop_
_entity.id
_entity.type
_entity.pdbx_description
1 polymer ?
#
loop_
_entity_poly.entity_id
_entity_poly.type
_entity_poly.pdbx_seq_one_letter_code
_entity_poly.pdbx_strand_id
1 'polypeptide(L)'
;MKIFVDTYNIRTMSAGAFIDVYINEMRRIKADIVGICETRRHAELTAWWWKEDQVYLGKGQGNQARVGGVGFIVRKRAVPFIVSCDIVSPRFAVLQLADVEELEQLHKELERIM
;
A
#
# COMPACT_ATOMS: atom_id res chain seq x y z
N MET A 1 -3.15 5.61 18.66
CA MET A 1 -3.99 5.84 17.45
C MET A 1 -4.66 4.51 17.05
N LYS A 2 -5.86 4.51 16.46
CA LYS A 2 -6.46 3.29 15.87
C LYS A 2 -6.28 3.32 14.35
N ILE A 3 -5.75 2.23 13.79
CA ILE A 3 -5.62 2.00 12.34
C ILE A 3 -6.67 0.95 11.94
N PHE A 4 -7.45 1.25 10.90
CA PHE A 4 -8.39 0.32 10.32
C PHE A 4 -7.80 -0.31 9.07
N VAL A 5 -7.79 -1.65 9.02
CA VAL A 5 -7.26 -2.43 7.91
C VAL A 5 -8.40 -3.21 7.26
N ASP A 6 -8.45 -3.22 5.93
CA ASP A 6 -9.35 -4.05 5.16
C ASP A 6 -8.59 -4.79 4.05
N THR A 7 -9.24 -5.77 3.42
CA THR A 7 -8.69 -6.50 2.29
C THR A 7 -9.69 -6.56 1.15
N TYR A 8 -9.21 -6.42 -0.09
CA TYR A 8 -10.07 -6.46 -1.26
C TYR A 8 -9.42 -7.19 -2.44
N ASN A 9 -10.15 -8.14 -3.01
CA ASN A 9 -9.76 -8.76 -4.27
C ASN A 9 -10.18 -7.84 -5.42
N ILE A 10 -9.20 -7.17 -6.02
CA ILE A 10 -9.42 -6.17 -7.07
C ILE A 10 -9.80 -6.81 -8.42
N ARG A 11 -9.57 -8.13 -8.56
CA ARG A 11 -9.65 -8.95 -9.78
C ARG A 11 -8.72 -8.53 -10.93
N THR A 12 -8.58 -7.23 -11.22
CA THR A 12 -7.61 -6.72 -12.19
C THR A 12 -7.31 -5.25 -11.92
N MET A 13 -6.03 -4.88 -11.92
CA MET A 13 -5.54 -3.50 -11.85
C MET A 13 -4.24 -3.35 -12.65
N SER A 14 -4.29 -3.81 -13.90
CA SER A 14 -3.12 -3.91 -14.78
C SER A 14 -2.66 -2.55 -15.34
N ALA A 15 -3.55 -1.57 -15.46
CA ALA A 15 -3.26 -0.23 -15.98
C ALA A 15 -3.41 0.86 -14.90
N GLY A 16 -2.66 1.96 -15.06
CA GLY A 16 -2.68 3.10 -14.11
C GLY A 16 -4.04 3.76 -13.97
N ALA A 17 -4.82 3.87 -15.05
CA ALA A 17 -6.15 4.48 -15.03
C ALA A 17 -7.14 3.78 -14.08
N PHE A 18 -6.97 2.48 -13.82
CA PHE A 18 -7.79 1.77 -12.85
C PHE A 18 -7.46 2.16 -11.41
N ILE A 19 -6.21 2.55 -11.13
CA ILE A 19 -5.77 2.95 -9.79
C ILE A 19 -6.54 4.18 -9.31
N ASP A 20 -6.76 5.17 -10.19
CA ASP A 20 -7.54 6.37 -9.87
C ASP A 20 -8.98 6.03 -9.45
N VAL A 21 -9.64 5.17 -10.23
CA VAL A 21 -11.01 4.73 -9.97
C VAL A 21 -11.09 4.01 -8.62
N TYR A 22 -10.17 3.06 -8.38
CA TYR A 22 -10.18 2.28 -7.15
C TYR A 22 -9.84 3.13 -5.93
N ILE A 23 -8.85 4.01 -6.00
CA ILE A 23 -8.53 4.91 -4.88
C ILE A 23 -9.71 5.83 -4.58
N ASN A 24 -10.40 6.33 -5.60
CA ASN A 24 -11.58 7.15 -5.39
C ASN A 24 -12.71 6.38 -4.69
N GLU A 25 -12.97 5.12 -5.09
CA GLU A 25 -13.95 4.29 -4.39
C GLU A 25 -13.50 3.91 -2.97
N MET A 26 -12.21 3.64 -2.76
CA MET A 26 -11.65 3.34 -1.43
C MET A 26 -11.80 4.52 -0.46
N ARG A 27 -11.91 5.77 -0.93
CA ARG A 27 -12.25 6.92 -0.07
C ARG A 27 -13.59 6.78 0.65
N ARG A 28 -14.49 5.95 0.13
CA ARG A 28 -15.82 5.69 0.71
C ARG A 28 -15.77 4.59 1.76
N ILE A 29 -14.68 3.82 1.82
CA ILE A 29 -14.44 2.74 2.77
C ILE A 29 -13.73 3.31 3.99
N LYS A 30 -14.15 2.89 5.18
CA LYS A 30 -13.54 3.30 6.46
C LYS A 30 -12.29 2.47 6.78
N ALA A 31 -11.33 2.47 5.86
CA ALA A 31 -10.05 1.81 6.03
C ALA A 31 -8.90 2.80 5.82
N ASP A 32 -7.91 2.75 6.71
CA ASP A 32 -6.67 3.52 6.57
C ASP A 32 -5.66 2.76 5.69
N ILE A 33 -5.72 1.44 5.69
CA ILE A 33 -4.90 0.55 4.86
C ILE A 33 -5.80 -0.49 4.21
N VAL A 34 -5.63 -0.71 2.91
CA VAL A 34 -6.31 -1.79 2.18
C VAL A 34 -5.28 -2.70 1.54
N GLY A 35 -5.25 -3.95 1.98
CA GLY A 35 -4.51 -5.02 1.31
C GLY A 35 -5.27 -5.46 0.06
N ILE A 36 -4.60 -5.51 -1.08
CA ILE A 36 -5.23 -5.88 -2.35
C ILE A 36 -4.53 -7.07 -2.99
N CYS A 37 -5.31 -7.93 -3.61
CA CYS A 37 -4.83 -9.09 -4.35
C CYS A 37 -5.47 -9.17 -5.73
N GLU A 38 -4.87 -10.00 -6.60
CA GLU A 38 -5.20 -10.08 -8.03
C GLU A 38 -5.01 -8.76 -8.78
N THR A 39 -3.91 -8.06 -8.53
CA THR A 39 -3.59 -6.82 -9.27
C THR A 39 -3.32 -7.09 -10.75
N ARG A 40 -2.83 -8.29 -11.09
CA ARG A 40 -2.54 -8.75 -12.46
C ARG A 40 -1.62 -7.80 -13.24
N ARG A 41 -0.73 -7.09 -12.54
CA ARG A 41 0.17 -6.09 -13.12
C ARG A 41 1.34 -6.72 -13.84
N HIS A 42 1.81 -6.05 -14.88
CA HIS A 42 3.05 -6.43 -15.57
C HIS A 42 4.31 -6.10 -14.76
N ALA A 43 4.28 -4.98 -14.05
CA ALA A 43 5.39 -4.48 -13.28
C ALA A 43 4.92 -3.99 -11.91
N GLU A 44 5.84 -4.01 -10.98
CA GLU A 44 5.64 -3.44 -9.65
C GLU A 44 5.41 -1.93 -9.77
N LEU A 45 4.68 -1.37 -8.80
CA LEU A 45 4.45 0.07 -8.70
C LEU A 45 4.55 0.49 -7.24
N THR A 46 5.46 1.41 -6.97
CA THR A 46 5.46 2.21 -5.75
C THR A 46 5.29 3.65 -6.15
N ALA A 47 4.19 4.27 -5.71
CA ALA A 47 3.87 5.64 -6.11
C ALA A 47 3.12 6.39 -5.02
N TRP A 48 3.38 7.69 -4.94
CA TRP A 48 2.52 8.63 -4.25
C TRP A 48 1.33 8.96 -5.14
N TRP A 49 0.12 8.87 -4.59
CA TRP A 49 -1.13 9.12 -5.29
C TRP A 49 -1.85 10.31 -4.68
N TRP A 50 -2.33 11.22 -5.53
CA TRP A 50 -2.89 12.53 -5.12
C TRP A 50 -2.00 13.33 -4.15
N LYS A 51 -0.68 13.12 -4.18
CA LYS A 51 0.35 13.71 -3.30
C LYS A 51 0.27 13.32 -1.81
N GLU A 52 -0.60 12.39 -1.42
CA GLU A 52 -0.83 12.12 0.02
C GLU A 52 -1.03 10.64 0.36
N ASP A 53 -1.63 9.86 -0.52
CA ASP A 53 -1.80 8.41 -0.33
C ASP A 53 -0.59 7.68 -0.94
N GLN A 54 -0.21 6.52 -0.40
CA GLN A 54 0.83 5.67 -0.98
C GLN A 54 0.24 4.37 -1.52
N VAL A 55 0.78 3.94 -2.66
CA VAL A 55 0.34 2.75 -3.38
C VAL A 55 1.54 1.86 -3.61
N TYR A 56 1.41 0.61 -3.18
CA TYR A 56 2.41 -0.45 -3.36
C TYR A 56 1.77 -1.61 -4.08
N LEU A 57 2.21 -1.93 -5.29
CA LEU A 57 1.62 -2.99 -6.10
C LEU A 57 2.69 -3.91 -6.62
N GLY A 58 2.48 -5.20 -6.41
CA GLY A 58 3.31 -6.27 -6.93
C GLY A 58 2.97 -6.56 -8.38
N LYS A 59 3.97 -7.04 -9.12
CA LYS A 59 3.72 -7.68 -10.41
C LYS A 59 3.00 -9.01 -10.20
N GLY A 60 2.16 -9.38 -11.16
CA GLY A 60 1.59 -10.73 -11.25
C GLY A 60 2.64 -11.76 -11.68
N GLN A 61 2.24 -13.04 -11.72
CA GLN A 61 3.03 -14.06 -12.41
C GLN A 61 3.11 -13.69 -13.91
N GLY A 62 4.33 -13.67 -14.46
CA GLY A 62 4.70 -13.06 -15.76
C GLY A 62 3.95 -13.53 -17.02
N ASN A 63 4.64 -14.20 -17.95
CA ASN A 63 4.16 -14.53 -19.31
C ASN A 63 2.95 -15.51 -19.38
N GLN A 64 2.40 -15.93 -18.23
CA GLN A 64 1.20 -16.76 -18.16
C GLN A 64 0.05 -15.96 -17.57
N ALA A 65 -0.99 -15.74 -18.37
CA ALA A 65 -2.33 -15.25 -18.01
C ALA A 65 -2.43 -14.28 -16.80
N ARG A 66 -1.48 -13.34 -16.62
CA ARG A 66 -1.47 -12.30 -15.57
C ARG A 66 -2.14 -12.73 -14.25
N VAL A 67 -1.75 -13.86 -13.66
CA VAL A 67 -2.39 -14.36 -12.42
C VAL A 67 -1.71 -13.76 -11.19
N GLY A 68 -2.49 -13.40 -10.18
CA GLY A 68 -1.97 -12.90 -8.90
C GLY A 68 -1.55 -11.43 -8.95
N GLY A 69 -0.52 -11.10 -8.18
CA GLY A 69 -0.17 -9.73 -7.82
C GLY A 69 -0.88 -9.32 -6.53
N VAL A 70 -0.12 -8.78 -5.59
CA VAL A 70 -0.58 -8.33 -4.28
C VAL A 70 -0.05 -6.94 -3.99
N GLY A 71 -0.62 -6.23 -3.04
CA GLY A 71 -0.17 -4.89 -2.72
C GLY A 71 -0.98 -4.24 -1.61
N PHE A 72 -0.71 -2.96 -1.39
CA PHE A 72 -1.36 -2.14 -0.38
C PHE A 72 -1.70 -0.77 -0.96
N ILE A 73 -2.86 -0.25 -0.57
CA ILE A 73 -3.21 1.16 -0.68
C ILE A 73 -3.21 1.70 0.74
N VAL A 74 -2.35 2.68 1.02
CA VAL A 74 -2.20 3.30 2.34
C VAL A 74 -2.64 4.75 2.27
N ARG A 75 -3.64 5.10 3.07
CA ARG A 75 -4.17 6.46 3.15
C ARG A 75 -3.19 7.35 3.89
N LYS A 76 -3.15 8.65 3.56
CA LYS A 76 -2.30 9.68 4.17
C LYS A 76 -2.12 9.54 5.68
N ARG A 77 -3.20 9.22 6.41
CA ARG A 77 -3.18 9.09 7.87
C ARG A 77 -2.27 7.96 8.37
N ALA A 78 -2.18 6.85 7.63
CA ALA A 78 -1.36 5.70 8.01
C ALA A 78 0.05 5.74 7.39
N VAL A 79 0.30 6.59 6.38
CA VAL A 79 1.60 6.69 5.72
C VAL A 79 2.78 6.97 6.67
N PRO A 80 2.67 7.89 7.67
CA PRO A 80 3.77 8.16 8.59
C PRO A 80 4.20 6.96 9.43
N PHE A 81 3.35 5.94 9.53
CA PHE A 81 3.60 4.74 10.32
C PHE A 81 4.27 3.64 9.51
N ILE A 82 4.45 3.78 8.18
CA ILE A 82 5.07 2.74 7.37
C ILE A 82 6.57 2.65 7.66
N VAL A 83 7.02 1.47 8.10
CA VAL A 83 8.45 1.15 8.25
C VAL A 83 8.99 0.54 6.96
N SER A 84 8.28 -0.45 6.43
CA SER A 84 8.63 -1.11 5.17
C SER A 84 7.39 -1.66 4.46
N CYS A 85 7.52 -1.86 3.15
CA CYS A 85 6.57 -2.62 2.35
C CYS A 85 7.34 -3.59 1.45
N ASP A 86 7.26 -4.87 1.76
CA ASP A 86 8.02 -5.93 1.12
C ASP A 86 7.10 -6.82 0.28
N ILE A 87 7.25 -6.76 -1.05
CA ILE A 87 6.51 -7.63 -1.97
C ILE A 87 7.39 -8.85 -2.28
N VAL A 88 7.20 -9.91 -1.51
CA VAL A 88 8.04 -11.10 -1.54
C VAL A 88 7.74 -11.99 -2.74
N SER A 89 6.46 -12.08 -3.13
CA SER A 89 6.03 -12.84 -4.31
C SER A 89 4.70 -12.30 -4.87
N PRO A 90 4.24 -12.75 -6.05
CA PRO A 90 2.92 -12.38 -6.57
C PRO A 90 1.73 -12.72 -5.66
N ARG A 91 1.91 -13.48 -4.58
CA ARG A 91 0.84 -13.83 -3.62
C ARG A 91 1.16 -13.47 -2.18
N PHE A 92 2.32 -12.89 -1.90
CA PHE A 92 2.77 -12.63 -0.54
C PHE A 92 3.47 -11.28 -0.46
N ALA A 93 2.93 -10.39 0.38
CA ALA A 93 3.50 -9.09 0.68
C ALA A 93 3.29 -8.76 2.15
N VAL A 94 4.19 -7.97 2.71
CA VAL A 94 4.21 -7.57 4.11
C VAL A 94 4.27 -6.05 4.16
N LEU A 95 3.40 -5.44 4.97
CA LEU A 95 3.45 -4.02 5.31
C LEU A 95 3.76 -3.92 6.80
N GLN A 96 4.94 -3.42 7.13
CA GLN A 96 5.34 -3.21 8.51
C GLN A 96 4.99 -1.79 8.95
N LEU A 97 4.38 -1.67 10.12
CA LEU A 97 4.02 -0.39 10.72
C LEU A 97 4.79 -0.20 12.02
N ALA A 98 5.28 1.03 12.25
CA ALA A 98 5.83 1.47 13.52
C ALA A 98 4.70 1.69 14.52
N ASP A 99 4.98 1.44 15.78
CA ASP A 99 4.10 1.93 16.83
C ASP A 99 4.28 3.44 17.06
N VAL A 100 3.40 4.03 17.87
CA VAL A 100 3.42 5.47 18.13
C VAL A 100 4.65 5.88 18.95
N GLU A 101 5.15 4.99 19.81
CA GLU A 101 6.27 5.26 20.72
C GLU A 101 7.59 5.31 19.93
N GLU A 102 7.77 4.39 18.98
CA GLU A 102 8.89 4.37 18.04
C GLU A 102 8.96 5.66 17.21
N LEU A 103 7.82 6.18 16.72
CA LEU A 103 7.80 7.43 15.96
C LEU A 103 8.11 8.66 16.81
N GLU A 104 7.61 8.71 18.05
CA GLU A 104 7.94 9.78 18.98
C GLU A 104 9.42 9.78 19.36
N GLN A 105 10.01 8.58 19.53
CA GLN A 105 11.44 8.41 19.77
C GLN A 105 12.26 8.93 18.58
N LEU A 106 11.90 8.54 17.35
CA LEU A 106 12.58 8.97 16.13
C LEU A 106 12.48 10.48 15.93
N HIS A 107 11.32 11.08 16.21
CA HIS A 107 11.13 12.52 16.11
C HIS A 107 12.03 13.28 17.08
N LYS A 108 12.09 12.85 18.36
CA LYS A 108 12.98 13.43 19.36
C LYS A 108 14.46 13.29 18.98
N GLU A 109 14.83 12.18 18.36
CA GLU A 109 16.19 11.98 17.86
C GLU A 109 16.51 12.96 16.72
N LEU A 110 15.61 13.11 15.74
CA LEU A 110 15.77 14.06 14.63
C LEU A 110 15.86 15.52 15.10
N GLU A 111 15.04 15.93 16.07
CA GLU A 111 15.11 17.27 16.66
C GLU A 111 16.42 17.54 17.39
N ARG A 112 17.12 16.51 17.86
CA ARG A 112 18.39 16.64 18.57
C ARG A 112 19.60 16.85 17.64
N ILE A 113 19.46 16.48 16.36
CA ILE A 113 20.52 16.58 15.33
C ILE A 113 20.32 17.78 14.39
N MET A 114 19.19 18.48 14.50
CA MET A 114 18.88 19.73 13.80
C MET A 114 19.19 20.95 14.68
#